data_AF-A0A2L2Z5M3-F1
#
_entry.id   AF-A0A2L2Z5M3-F1
#
_cell.length_a   1.000
_cell.length_b   1.000
_cell.length_c   1.000
_cell.angle_alpha   90.00
_cell.angle_beta   90.00
_cell.angle_gamma   90.00
#
_symmetry.space_group_name_H-M   'P 1'
#
loop_
_entity.id
_entity.type
_entity.pdbx_description
1 polymer ?
#
loop_
_entity_poly.entity_id
_entity_poly.type
_entity_poly.pdbx_seq_one_letter_code
_entity_poly.pdbx_strand_id
1 'polypeptide(L)' 'YCDIVTSTTNKTLRGPRAGIIFYRKGDRKVTKAGEETYDLEDKIIHAVFPCLLGGPHYISISGIATAL' A
#
# COMPACT_ATOMS: atom_id res chain seq x y z
N TYR A 1 -9.55 9.19 -9.50
CA TYR A 1 -10.42 9.41 -8.34
C TYR A 1 -9.67 9.22 -7.02
N CYS A 2 -9.27 8.01 -6.60
CA CYS A 2 -8.57 7.83 -5.31
C CYS A 2 -7.03 7.88 -5.43
N ASP A 3 -6.38 8.52 -4.45
CA ASP A 3 -4.91 8.55 -4.28
C ASP A 3 -4.39 7.36 -3.45
N ILE A 4 -5.20 6.85 -2.52
CA ILE A 4 -4.91 5.70 -1.65
C ILE A 4 -6.13 4.77 -1.66
N VAL A 5 -5.89 3.45 -1.69
CA VAL A 5 -6.93 2.42 -1.57
C VAL A 5 -6.47 1.38 -0.56
N THR A 6 -7.29 1.10 0.45
CA THR A 6 -7.06 0.04 1.43
C THR A 6 -8.08 -1.08 1.25
N SER A 7 -7.66 -2.33 1.42
CA SER A 7 -8.55 -3.48 1.30
C SER A 7 -8.13 -4.64 2.18
N THR A 8 -9.09 -5.46 2.58
CA THR A 8 -8.86 -6.73 3.29
C THR A 8 -8.82 -7.89 2.30
N THR A 9 -7.86 -8.79 2.44
CA THR A 9 -7.66 -9.89 1.49
C THR A 9 -8.62 -11.07 1.69
N ASN A 10 -9.31 -11.17 2.83
CA ASN A 10 -10.08 -12.36 3.20
C ASN A 10 -11.56 -12.37 2.81
N LYS A 11 -12.09 -11.26 2.28
CA LYS A 11 -13.52 -11.13 1.96
C LYS A 11 -13.78 -11.55 0.52
N THR A 12 -14.19 -10.62 -0.32
CA THR A 12 -14.46 -10.85 -1.75
C THR A 12 -13.21 -11.32 -2.50
N LEU A 13 -12.01 -10.96 -2.03
CA LEU A 13 -10.74 -11.43 -2.59
C LEU A 13 -10.38 -12.88 -2.18
N ARG A 14 -11.06 -13.46 -1.18
CA ARG A 14 -10.97 -14.87 -0.77
C ARG A 14 -9.55 -15.39 -0.43
N GLY A 15 -8.63 -14.51 -0.06
CA GLY A 15 -7.30 -14.85 0.44
C GLY A 15 -7.23 -15.05 1.97
N PRO A 16 -6.03 -15.19 2.55
CA PRO A 16 -5.85 -15.27 4.00
C PRO A 16 -6.19 -13.92 4.68
N ARG A 17 -6.29 -13.90 6.02
CA ARG A 17 -6.56 -12.69 6.79
C ARG A 17 -5.36 -11.74 6.81
N ALA A 18 -5.42 -10.69 6.00
CA ALA A 18 -4.45 -9.60 5.98
C ALA A 18 -5.07 -8.33 5.35
N GLY A 19 -4.30 -7.23 5.33
CA GLY A 19 -4.64 -5.97 4.69
C GLY A 19 -3.62 -5.57 3.63
N ILE A 20 -4.06 -4.88 2.58
CA ILE A 20 -3.22 -4.30 1.53
C ILE A 20 -3.50 -2.80 1.43
N ILE A 21 -2.43 -2.02 1.25
CA ILE A 21 -2.49 -0.56 1.01
C ILE A 21 -1.90 -0.29 -0.38
N PHE A 22 -2.72 0.23 -1.28
CA PHE A 22 -2.29 0.75 -2.57
C PHE A 22 -2.15 2.26 -2.48
N TYR A 23 -1.08 2.79 -3.05
CA TYR A 23 -0.82 4.23 -3.15
C TYR A 23 -0.31 4.58 -4.55
N ARG A 24 -0.49 5.84 -4.94
CA ARG A 24 0.07 6.37 -6.18
C ARG A 24 1.53 6.76 -5.98
N LYS A 25 2.34 6.49 -7.01
CA LYS A 25 3.75 6.85 -7.11
C LYS A 25 3.98 7.56 -8.46
N GLY A 26 4.87 8.54 -8.49
CA GLY A 26 5.20 9.33 -9.69
C GLY A 26 4.53 10.71 -9.70
N ASP A 27 4.37 11.29 -10.88
CA ASP A 27 3.89 12.67 -11.03
C ASP A 27 2.39 12.80 -10.75
N ARG A 28 2.05 13.68 -9.81
CA ARG A 28 0.67 14.04 -9.49
C ARG A 28 0.14 15.08 -10.47
N LYS A 29 0.98 16.07 -10.83
CA LYS A 29 0.60 17.16 -11.73
C LYS A 29 1.83 17.79 -12.37
N VAL A 30 1.78 17.97 -13.69
CA VAL A 30 2.76 18.79 -14.41
C VAL A 30 2.29 20.24 -14.36
N THR A 31 2.95 21.08 -13.58
CA THR A 31 2.66 22.52 -13.53
C THR A 31 3.69 23.31 -14.33
N LYS A 32 3.38 24.56 -14.69
CA LYS A 32 4.33 25.45 -15.39
C LYS A 32 5.59 25.76 -14.58
N ALA A 33 5.60 25.49 -13.27
CA ALA A 33 6.70 25.76 -12.35
C ALA A 33 7.51 24.49 -11.98
N GLY A 34 7.10 23.30 -12.45
CA GLY A 34 7.75 22.03 -12.13
C GLY A 34 6.77 20.86 -11.99
N GLU A 35 7.31 19.65 -11.91
CA GLU A 35 6.57 18.41 -11.67
C GLU A 35 6.28 18.25 -10.16
N GLU A 36 5.00 18.23 -9.77
CA GLU A 36 4.60 17.88 -8.41
C GLU A 36 4.49 16.35 -8.31
N THR A 37 5.38 15.72 -7.55
CA THR A 37 5.42 14.25 -7.36
C THR A 37 4.62 13.80 -6.13
N TYR A 38 4.07 12.58 -6.18
CA TYR A 38 3.44 11.95 -5.02
C TYR A 38 4.49 11.53 -3.97
N ASP A 39 4.40 12.11 -2.78
CA ASP A 39 5.22 11.76 -1.60
C ASP A 39 4.40 10.90 -0.61
N LEU A 40 3.90 9.76 -1.11
CA LEU A 40 3.05 8.83 -0.35
C LEU A 40 3.77 7.55 0.07
N GLU A 41 4.73 7.08 -0.74
CA GLU A 41 5.45 5.82 -0.53
C GLU A 41 6.16 5.79 0.82
N ASP A 42 7.08 6.73 1.06
CA ASP A 42 7.89 6.75 2.27
C ASP A 42 7.03 6.97 3.51
N LYS A 43 6.01 7.83 3.42
CA LYS A 43 5.06 8.08 4.52
C LYS A 43 4.29 6.83 4.91
N ILE A 44 3.81 6.07 3.93
CA ILE A 44 3.02 4.86 4.20
C ILE A 44 3.92 3.74 4.72
N ILE A 45 5.08 3.51 4.10
CA ILE A 45 6.01 2.47 4.52
C ILE A 45 6.49 2.74 5.95
N HIS A 46 6.90 3.98 6.25
CA HIS A 46 7.36 4.36 7.59
C HIS A 46 6.25 4.28 8.65
N ALA A 47 5.02 4.64 8.28
CA ALA A 47 3.87 4.50 9.17
C ALA A 47 3.58 3.03 9.51
N VAL A 48 3.74 2.10 8.56
CA VAL A 48 3.58 0.66 8.79
C VAL A 48 4.72 0.12 9.64
N PHE A 49 5.97 0.38 9.25
CA PHE A 49 7.17 -0.02 9.98
C PHE A 49 8.21 1.11 9.87
N PRO A 50 8.74 1.64 10.99
CA PRO A 50 8.71 1.09 12.35
C PRO A 50 7.59 1.64 13.26
N CYS A 51 6.73 2.55 12.78
CA CYS A 51 5.81 3.27 13.68
C CYS A 51 4.72 2.41 14.32
N LEU A 52 4.04 1.53 13.57
CA LEU A 52 2.87 0.80 14.05
C LEU A 52 3.10 -0.70 14.24
N LEU A 53 3.81 -1.34 13.32
CA LEU A 53 4.03 -2.78 13.32
C LEU A 53 5.50 -3.11 13.56
N GLY A 54 5.74 -4.32 14.06
CA GLY A 54 7.07 -4.92 14.17
C GLY A 54 7.38 -5.83 12.98
N GLY A 55 7.69 -7.10 13.25
CA GLY A 55 8.04 -8.07 12.22
C GLY A 55 6.88 -8.46 11.29
N PRO A 56 7.11 -8.62 9.98
CA PRO A 56 6.06 -9.02 9.03
C PRO A 56 5.68 -10.51 9.15
N HIS A 57 4.42 -10.82 8.85
CA HIS A 57 3.90 -12.18 8.83
C HIS A 57 4.10 -12.84 7.46
N TYR A 58 5.30 -13.36 7.20
CA TYR A 58 5.67 -13.96 5.89
C TYR A 58 4.75 -15.11 5.43
N ILE A 59 4.20 -15.89 6.37
CA ILE A 59 3.24 -16.97 6.06
C ILE A 59 1.98 -16.38 5.39
N SER A 60 1.42 -15.31 5.97
CA SER A 60 0.24 -14.64 5.42
C SER A 60 0.56 -13.94 4.09
N ILE A 61 1.74 -13.32 3.97
CA ILE A 61 2.17 -12.65 2.73
C ILE A 61 2.26 -13.66 1.58
N SER A 62 2.84 -14.84 1.82
CA SER A 62 2.88 -15.92 0.83
C SER A 62 1.47 -16.39 0.43
N GLY A 63 0.57 -16.57 1.40
CA GLY A 63 -0.82 -16.93 1.12
C GLY A 63 -1.60 -15.86 0.34
N ILE A 64 -1.27 -14.58 0.50
CA ILE A 64 -1.82 -13.50 -0.32
C ILE A 64 -1.30 -13.63 -1.75
N ALA A 65 0.01 -13.87 -1.93
CA ALA A 65 0.61 -14.02 -3.26
C ALA A 65 0.03 -15.20 -4.06
N THR A 66 -0.43 -16.25 -3.40
CA THR A 66 -1.14 -17.36 -4.07
C THR A 66 -2.59 -17.07 -4.42
N ALA A 67 -3.22 -16.13 -3.72
CA ALA A 67 -4.63 -15.78 -3.91
C ALA A 67 -4.85 -14.67 -4.95
N LEU A 68 -3.77 -13.97 -5.32
CA LEU A 68 -3.72 -12.91 -6.34
C LEU A 68 -3.20 -13.45 -7.67
#